data_AF-A0A090IDS1-F1
#
_entry.id   AF-A0A090IDS1-F1
#
_cell.length_a   1.000
_cell.length_b   1.000
_cell.length_c   1.000
_cell.angle_alpha   90.00
_cell.angle_beta   90.00
_cell.angle_gamma   90.00
#
_symmetry.space_group_name_H-M   'P 1'
#
loop_
_entity.id
_entity.type
_entity.pdbx_description
1 polymer ?
#
loop_
_entity_poly.entity_id
_entity_poly.type
_entity_poly.pdbx_seq_one_letter_code
_entity_poly.pdbx_strand_id
1 'polypeptide(L)'
;MDIQEFISNGGGETAIIISLLGALWAIYSNVITNKRIKTHKSKLEELTRIKKDSDYRKLELYKTVLKPLTGLAAKMTQEDKLSLDDINQFDKERLEISAQLALFASSDVFDKFAELVDYIHNSQEQFSTIDEFEFEVFRVKMLKLLSEMRRDIGFHKDEITYKGYR
;
A
#
# COMPACT_ATOMS: atom_id res chain seq x y z
N MET A 1 48.56 24.32 37.34
CA MET A 1 47.66 23.89 38.42
C MET A 1 46.95 22.66 37.90
N ASP A 2 47.57 21.51 38.15
CA ASP A 2 47.16 20.22 37.60
C ASP A 2 45.90 19.72 38.32
N ILE A 3 44.99 19.09 37.58
CA ILE A 3 43.73 18.53 38.11
C ILE A 3 44.00 17.54 39.28
N GLN A 4 45.18 16.93 39.31
CA GLN A 4 45.61 16.04 40.39
C GLN A 4 45.92 16.77 41.72
N GLU A 5 46.34 18.04 41.66
CA GLU A 5 46.67 18.84 42.85
C GLU A 5 45.42 19.31 43.59
N PHE A 6 44.30 19.48 42.87
CA PHE A 6 42.99 19.86 43.44
C PHE A 6 42.30 18.70 44.17
N ILE A 7 42.53 17.46 43.71
CA ILE A 7 41.95 16.24 44.31
C ILE A 7 42.66 15.87 45.62
N SER A 8 43.94 16.23 45.78
CA SER A 8 44.76 15.82 46.93
C SER A 8 44.52 16.63 48.23
N ASN A 9 43.95 17.84 48.16
CA ASN A 9 43.78 18.72 49.34
C ASN A 9 42.31 18.96 49.77
N GLY A 10 41.32 18.38 49.08
CA GLY A 10 39.89 18.62 49.33
C GLY A 10 39.02 17.39 49.08
N GLY A 11 39.35 16.25 49.69
CA GLY A 11 38.77 14.94 49.35
C GLY A 11 37.26 14.79 49.54
N GLY A 12 36.61 15.60 50.38
CA GLY A 12 35.15 15.58 50.56
C GLY A 12 34.40 16.55 49.64
N GLU A 13 34.88 17.78 49.55
CA GLU A 13 34.20 18.88 48.83
C GLU A 13 34.29 18.72 47.31
N THR A 14 35.41 18.20 46.80
CA THR A 14 35.60 17.95 45.37
C THR A 14 34.74 16.78 44.85
N ALA A 15 34.54 15.74 45.66
CA ALA A 15 33.65 14.62 45.32
C ALA A 15 32.17 15.04 45.24
N ILE A 16 31.75 15.95 46.13
CA ILE A 16 30.39 16.53 46.11
C ILE A 16 30.17 17.35 44.82
N ILE A 17 31.14 18.17 44.41
CA ILE A 17 31.03 18.97 43.18
C ILE A 17 30.94 18.07 41.94
N ILE A 18 31.76 17.03 41.85
CA ILE A 18 31.76 16.09 40.71
C ILE A 18 30.42 15.32 40.63
N SER A 19 29.91 14.85 41.77
CA SER A 19 28.61 14.16 41.80
C SER A 19 27.43 15.05 41.42
N LEU A 20 27.42 16.32 41.85
CA LEU A 20 26.40 17.30 41.46
C LEU A 20 26.47 17.64 39.97
N LEU A 21 27.66 17.79 39.40
CA LEU A 21 27.85 18.00 37.96
C LEU A 21 27.38 16.79 37.15
N GLY A 22 27.66 15.57 37.61
CA GLY A 22 27.16 14.34 37.01
C GLY A 22 25.63 14.25 37.05
N ALA A 23 25.01 14.60 38.18
CA ALA A 23 23.56 14.64 38.31
C ALA A 23 22.91 15.69 37.38
N LEU A 24 23.50 16.89 37.28
CA LEU A 24 23.04 17.94 36.36
C LEU A 24 23.15 17.49 34.90
N TRP A 25 24.25 16.83 34.53
CA TRP A 25 24.43 16.30 33.19
C TRP A 25 23.41 15.21 32.87
N ALA A 26 23.13 14.30 33.81
CA ALA A 26 22.12 13.25 33.69
C ALA A 26 20.70 13.82 33.52
N ILE A 27 20.36 14.88 34.26
CA ILE A 27 19.08 15.60 34.12
C ILE A 27 19.00 16.25 32.74
N TYR A 28 20.05 16.97 32.33
CA TYR A 28 20.10 17.65 31.04
C TYR A 28 20.01 16.67 29.87
N SER A 29 20.75 15.55 29.94
CA SER A 29 20.68 14.47 28.94
C SER A 29 19.27 13.86 28.87
N ASN A 30 18.63 13.62 30.03
CA ASN A 30 17.26 13.11 30.08
C ASN A 30 16.24 14.08 29.47
N VAL A 31 16.40 15.39 29.66
CA VAL A 31 15.53 16.39 29.03
C VAL A 31 15.70 16.39 27.50
N ILE A 32 16.93 16.31 27.01
CA ILE A 32 17.22 16.25 25.57
C ILE A 32 16.68 14.96 24.96
N THR A 33 16.94 13.81 25.58
CA THR A 33 16.45 12.51 25.10
C THR A 33 14.92 12.47 25.12
N ASN A 34 14.27 12.94 26.18
CA ASN A 34 12.81 13.02 26.24
C ASN A 34 12.22 13.94 25.17
N LYS A 35 12.85 15.09 24.89
CA LYS A 35 12.44 15.96 23.77
C LYS A 35 12.56 15.23 22.44
N ARG A 36 13.69 14.56 22.17
CA ARG A 36 13.91 13.77 20.94
C ARG A 36 12.89 12.64 20.81
N ILE A 37 12.65 11.89 21.89
CA ILE A 37 11.65 10.81 21.94
C ILE A 37 10.26 11.36 21.61
N LYS A 38 9.86 12.49 22.21
CA LYS A 38 8.57 13.13 21.93
C LYS A 38 8.45 13.55 20.47
N THR A 39 9.51 14.15 19.89
CA THR A 39 9.53 14.52 18.48
C THR A 39 9.43 13.30 17.56
N HIS A 40 10.19 12.23 17.83
CA HIS A 40 10.13 11.00 17.05
C HIS A 40 8.77 10.32 17.15
N LYS A 41 8.17 10.29 18.34
CA LYS A 41 6.83 9.75 18.55
C LYS A 41 5.79 10.54 17.74
N SER A 42 5.84 11.86 17.79
CA SER A 42 4.94 12.73 17.01
C SER A 42 5.10 12.54 15.50
N LYS A 43 6.34 12.44 14.99
CA LYS A 43 6.60 12.14 13.58
C LYS A 43 6.10 10.75 13.19
N LEU A 44 6.25 9.76 14.05
CA LEU A 44 5.76 8.41 13.81
C LEU A 44 4.24 8.38 13.74
N GLU A 45 3.55 9.09 14.63
CA GLU A 45 2.09 9.25 14.61
C GLU A 45 1.62 9.93 13.32
N GLU A 46 2.32 10.98 12.87
CA GLU A 46 2.05 11.67 11.61
C GLU A 46 2.24 10.76 10.40
N LEU A 47 3.37 10.05 10.31
CA LEU A 47 3.65 9.10 9.23
C LEU A 47 2.64 7.95 9.23
N THR A 48 2.24 7.48 10.41
CA THR A 48 1.20 6.44 10.55
C THR A 48 -0.13 6.94 10.01
N ARG A 49 -0.50 8.19 10.30
CA ARG A 49 -1.71 8.82 9.77
C ARG A 49 -1.65 8.99 8.25
N ILE A 50 -0.55 9.48 7.72
CA ILE A 50 -0.33 9.64 6.26
C ILE A 50 -0.44 8.29 5.57
N LYS A 51 0.23 7.26 6.11
CA LYS A 51 0.16 5.90 5.57
C LYS A 51 -1.29 5.40 5.55
N LYS A 52 -2.01 5.54 6.67
CA LYS A 52 -3.42 5.11 6.75
C LYS A 52 -4.32 5.82 5.75
N ASP A 53 -4.13 7.13 5.55
CA ASP A 53 -4.86 7.90 4.53
C ASP A 53 -4.53 7.41 3.11
N SER A 54 -3.25 7.17 2.83
CA SER A 54 -2.81 6.62 1.55
C SER A 54 -3.39 5.23 1.28
N ASP A 55 -3.34 4.34 2.26
CA ASP A 55 -3.89 2.98 2.19
C ASP A 55 -5.40 3.02 1.92
N TYR A 56 -6.12 3.95 2.57
CA TYR A 56 -7.55 4.15 2.35
C TYR A 56 -7.86 4.66 0.93
N ARG A 57 -7.08 5.62 0.40
CA ARG A 57 -7.25 6.10 -0.98
C ARG A 57 -7.01 5.00 -2.01
N LYS A 58 -5.99 4.16 -1.80
CA LYS A 58 -5.75 2.99 -2.65
C LYS A 58 -6.93 2.02 -2.62
N LEU A 59 -7.51 1.77 -1.44
CA LEU A 59 -8.70 0.92 -1.32
C LEU A 59 -9.88 1.47 -2.13
N GLU A 60 -10.14 2.77 -2.06
CA GLU A 60 -11.22 3.41 -2.84
C GLU A 60 -10.95 3.38 -4.35
N LEU A 61 -9.70 3.59 -4.76
CA LEU A 61 -9.27 3.40 -6.15
C LEU A 61 -9.57 1.97 -6.61
N TYR A 62 -9.15 0.95 -5.86
CA TYR A 62 -9.35 -0.44 -6.25
C TYR A 62 -10.83 -0.85 -6.32
N LYS A 63 -11.67 -0.36 -5.40
CA LYS A 63 -13.13 -0.54 -5.52
C LYS A 63 -13.68 0.03 -6.81
N THR A 64 -13.11 1.15 -7.28
CA THR A 64 -13.49 1.79 -8.54
C THR A 64 -13.03 0.95 -9.74
N VAL A 65 -11.80 0.43 -9.71
CA VAL A 65 -11.24 -0.45 -10.74
C VAL A 65 -12.08 -1.72 -10.95
N LEU A 66 -12.60 -2.30 -9.89
CA LEU A 66 -13.34 -3.57 -9.96
C LEU A 66 -14.72 -3.43 -10.63
N LYS A 67 -15.34 -2.25 -10.60
CA LYS A 67 -16.69 -2.02 -11.17
C LYS A 67 -16.78 -2.34 -12.67
N PRO A 68 -15.98 -1.73 -13.55
CA PRO A 68 -16.08 -2.00 -14.99
C PRO A 68 -15.69 -3.43 -15.34
N LEU A 69 -14.67 -3.99 -14.65
CA LEU A 69 -14.21 -5.36 -14.88
C LEU A 69 -15.31 -6.39 -14.56
N THR A 70 -15.97 -6.23 -13.42
CA THR A 70 -17.06 -7.14 -13.01
C THR A 70 -18.34 -6.91 -13.83
N GLY A 71 -18.65 -5.66 -14.17
CA GLY A 71 -19.79 -5.32 -15.01
C GLY A 71 -19.67 -5.93 -16.41
N LEU A 72 -18.51 -5.79 -17.05
CA LEU A 72 -18.29 -6.34 -18.37
C LEU A 72 -18.26 -7.87 -18.36
N ALA A 73 -17.56 -8.49 -17.39
CA ALA A 73 -17.53 -9.95 -17.27
C ALA A 73 -18.92 -10.56 -17.04
N ALA A 74 -19.79 -9.88 -16.28
CA ALA A 74 -21.17 -10.32 -16.09
C ALA A 74 -21.94 -10.34 -17.42
N LYS A 75 -21.79 -9.30 -18.25
CA LYS A 75 -22.39 -9.25 -19.59
C LYS A 75 -21.84 -10.35 -20.49
N MET A 76 -20.52 -10.54 -20.50
CA MET A 76 -19.87 -11.60 -21.29
C MET A 76 -20.31 -13.01 -20.89
N THR A 77 -20.77 -13.21 -19.65
CA THR A 77 -21.25 -14.52 -19.17
C THR A 77 -22.73 -14.75 -19.50
N GLN A 78 -23.50 -13.68 -19.70
CA GLN A 78 -24.96 -13.75 -19.89
C GLN A 78 -25.39 -13.58 -21.35
N GLU A 79 -24.59 -12.86 -22.13
CA GLU A 79 -24.89 -12.48 -23.50
C GLU A 79 -23.92 -13.18 -24.45
N ASP A 80 -24.41 -13.62 -25.61
CA ASP A 80 -23.56 -14.24 -26.64
C ASP A 80 -22.66 -13.21 -27.35
N LYS A 81 -23.02 -11.92 -27.25
CA LYS A 81 -22.31 -10.78 -27.85
C LYS A 81 -22.51 -9.53 -27.00
N LEU A 82 -21.43 -8.77 -26.83
CA LEU A 82 -21.48 -7.44 -26.22
C LEU A 82 -21.95 -6.40 -27.23
N SER A 83 -22.67 -5.37 -26.75
CA SER A 83 -22.99 -4.22 -27.59
C SER A 83 -21.77 -3.31 -27.77
N LEU A 84 -21.79 -2.51 -28.85
CA LEU A 84 -20.75 -1.51 -29.09
C LEU A 84 -20.69 -0.45 -27.96
N ASP A 85 -21.82 -0.15 -27.32
CA ASP A 85 -21.89 0.77 -26.19
C ASP A 85 -21.15 0.20 -24.96
N ASP A 86 -21.31 -1.10 -24.69
CA ASP A 86 -20.61 -1.78 -23.60
C ASP A 86 -19.10 -1.74 -23.77
N ILE A 87 -18.63 -1.99 -24.99
CA ILE A 87 -17.21 -1.97 -25.34
C ILE A 87 -16.66 -0.56 -25.21
N ASN A 88 -17.33 0.43 -25.80
CA ASN A 88 -16.88 1.83 -25.74
C ASN A 88 -16.86 2.38 -24.31
N GLN A 89 -17.85 2.03 -23.49
CA GLN A 89 -17.88 2.44 -22.09
C GLN A 89 -16.72 1.80 -21.32
N PHE A 90 -16.49 0.50 -21.50
CA PHE A 90 -15.36 -0.18 -20.89
C PHE A 90 -14.01 0.42 -21.33
N ASP A 91 -13.87 0.76 -22.61
CA ASP A 91 -12.66 1.38 -23.17
C ASP A 91 -12.36 2.74 -22.55
N LYS A 92 -13.39 3.55 -22.35
CA LYS A 92 -13.25 4.84 -21.69
C LYS A 92 -12.83 4.64 -20.23
N GLU A 93 -13.48 3.75 -19.51
CA GLU A 93 -13.23 3.48 -18.09
C GLU A 93 -11.84 2.87 -17.87
N ARG A 94 -11.39 1.93 -18.72
CA ARG A 94 -10.07 1.29 -18.58
C ARG A 94 -8.93 2.28 -18.77
N LEU A 95 -9.06 3.27 -19.67
CA LEU A 95 -8.03 4.27 -19.90
C LEU A 95 -7.86 5.18 -18.68
N GLU A 96 -8.98 5.62 -18.11
CA GLU A 96 -8.97 6.40 -16.86
C GLU A 96 -8.36 5.60 -15.71
N ILE A 97 -8.78 4.35 -15.55
CA ILE A 97 -8.26 3.44 -14.52
C ILE A 97 -6.77 3.19 -14.70
N SER A 98 -6.30 2.96 -15.92
CA SER A 98 -4.88 2.72 -16.21
C SER A 98 -4.03 3.90 -15.75
N ALA A 99 -4.47 5.13 -16.04
CA ALA A 99 -3.79 6.33 -15.58
C ALA A 99 -3.78 6.44 -14.05
N GLN A 100 -4.91 6.17 -13.39
CA GLN A 100 -5.00 6.23 -11.92
C GLN A 100 -4.14 5.15 -11.25
N LEU A 101 -4.15 3.92 -11.76
CA LEU A 101 -3.32 2.82 -11.25
C LEU A 101 -1.83 3.13 -11.43
N ALA A 102 -1.42 3.65 -12.58
CA ALA A 102 -0.02 4.03 -12.82
C ALA A 102 0.49 5.12 -11.85
N LEU A 103 -0.40 5.98 -11.35
CA LEU A 103 -0.05 7.03 -10.39
C LEU A 103 0.00 6.54 -8.94
N PHE A 104 -0.88 5.61 -8.56
CA PHE A 104 -1.17 5.35 -7.14
C PHE A 104 -0.97 3.89 -6.70
N ALA A 105 -0.90 2.93 -7.62
CA ALA A 105 -0.75 1.52 -7.31
C ALA A 105 0.72 1.06 -7.44
N SER A 106 1.04 -0.11 -6.89
CA SER A 106 2.29 -0.79 -7.22
C SER A 106 2.32 -1.25 -8.69
N SER A 107 3.53 -1.46 -9.21
CA SER A 107 3.72 -2.05 -10.55
C SER A 107 3.02 -3.40 -10.67
N ASP A 108 3.13 -4.26 -9.65
CA ASP A 108 2.50 -5.58 -9.65
C ASP A 108 0.98 -5.53 -9.82
N VAL A 109 0.31 -4.54 -9.19
CA VAL A 109 -1.13 -4.34 -9.36
C VAL A 109 -1.45 -3.89 -10.78
N PHE A 110 -0.66 -2.96 -11.33
CA PHE A 110 -0.85 -2.49 -12.70
C PHE A 110 -0.67 -3.63 -13.72
N ASP A 111 0.37 -4.44 -13.56
CA ASP A 111 0.67 -5.57 -14.45
C ASP A 111 -0.45 -6.61 -14.41
N LYS A 112 -0.98 -6.95 -13.23
CA LYS A 112 -2.12 -7.87 -13.12
C LYS A 112 -3.43 -7.30 -13.66
N PHE A 113 -3.61 -5.98 -13.59
CA PHE A 113 -4.73 -5.31 -14.22
C PHE A 113 -4.61 -5.41 -15.75
N ALA A 114 -3.44 -5.09 -16.31
CA ALA A 114 -3.18 -5.19 -17.75
C ALA A 114 -3.38 -6.62 -18.27
N GLU A 115 -2.82 -7.64 -17.58
CA GLU A 115 -3.00 -9.06 -17.93
C GLU A 115 -4.47 -9.52 -17.95
N LEU A 116 -5.33 -8.89 -17.15
CA LEU A 116 -6.76 -9.15 -17.10
C LEU A 116 -7.50 -8.41 -18.24
N VAL A 117 -7.14 -7.15 -18.48
CA VAL A 117 -7.69 -6.35 -19.58
C VAL A 117 -7.36 -6.96 -20.94
N ASP A 118 -6.13 -7.41 -21.14
CA ASP A 118 -5.70 -8.09 -22.36
C ASP A 118 -6.50 -9.36 -22.58
N TYR A 119 -6.74 -10.12 -21.52
CA TYR A 119 -7.59 -11.32 -21.61
C TYR A 119 -9.03 -10.98 -22.03
N ILE A 120 -9.62 -9.93 -21.44
CA ILE A 120 -10.96 -9.46 -21.82
C ILE A 120 -10.98 -9.04 -23.30
N HIS A 121 -9.98 -8.31 -23.77
CA HIS A 121 -9.89 -7.85 -25.16
C HIS A 121 -9.71 -9.00 -26.14
N ASN A 122 -8.78 -9.92 -25.86
CA ASN A 122 -8.54 -11.07 -26.72
C ASN A 122 -9.78 -11.95 -26.80
N SER A 123 -10.52 -12.08 -25.70
CA SER A 123 -11.82 -12.78 -25.66
C SER A 123 -12.90 -12.11 -26.51
N GLN A 124 -12.69 -10.87 -26.96
CA GLN A 124 -13.57 -10.11 -27.83
C GLN A 124 -13.04 -9.99 -29.27
N GLU A 125 -11.79 -10.41 -29.55
CA GLU A 125 -11.07 -10.08 -30.78
C GLU A 125 -11.46 -10.95 -31.98
N GLN A 126 -12.76 -11.12 -32.18
CA GLN A 126 -13.44 -11.21 -33.47
C GLN A 126 -14.81 -10.56 -33.22
N PHE A 127 -15.02 -9.31 -33.68
CA PHE A 127 -16.16 -8.38 -33.46
C PHE A 127 -17.58 -8.95 -33.71
N SER A 128 -17.90 -10.13 -33.20
CA SER A 128 -18.93 -11.02 -33.68
C SER A 128 -19.32 -12.09 -32.67
N THR A 129 -18.42 -12.57 -31.80
CA THR A 129 -18.71 -13.68 -30.86
C THR A 129 -17.76 -13.66 -29.67
N ILE A 130 -18.26 -14.03 -28.49
CA ILE A 130 -17.47 -14.27 -27.28
C ILE A 130 -16.95 -15.72 -27.34
N ASP A 131 -16.12 -16.04 -28.34
CA ASP A 131 -15.73 -17.44 -28.58
C ASP A 131 -14.61 -17.92 -27.65
N GLU A 132 -13.86 -17.01 -27.03
CA GLU A 132 -12.68 -17.33 -26.21
C GLU A 132 -12.79 -16.92 -24.73
N PHE A 133 -13.94 -16.41 -24.30
CA PHE A 133 -14.13 -16.05 -22.89
C PHE A 133 -14.47 -17.28 -22.04
N GLU A 134 -13.48 -17.75 -21.31
CA GLU A 134 -13.64 -18.71 -20.22
C GLU A 134 -13.75 -17.98 -18.88
N PHE A 135 -14.89 -18.10 -18.20
CA PHE A 135 -15.10 -17.47 -16.89
C PHE A 135 -14.08 -17.97 -15.84
N GLU A 136 -13.65 -19.22 -15.93
CA GLU A 136 -12.63 -19.77 -15.03
C GLU A 136 -11.30 -19.03 -15.17
N VAL A 137 -10.84 -18.78 -16.40
CA VAL A 137 -9.60 -18.03 -16.68
C VAL A 137 -9.74 -16.58 -16.21
N PHE A 138 -10.89 -15.95 -16.47
CA PHE A 138 -11.21 -14.62 -15.93
C PHE A 138 -11.09 -14.59 -14.41
N ARG A 139 -11.74 -15.53 -13.72
CA ARG A 139 -11.72 -15.63 -12.25
C ARG A 139 -10.31 -15.75 -11.74
N VAL A 140 -9.48 -16.64 -12.30
CA VAL A 140 -8.10 -16.84 -11.85
C VAL A 140 -7.30 -15.54 -11.98
N LYS A 141 -7.42 -14.84 -13.12
CA LYS A 141 -6.76 -13.55 -13.34
C LYS A 141 -7.27 -12.48 -12.37
N MET A 142 -8.57 -12.40 -12.14
CA MET A 142 -9.19 -11.49 -11.17
C MET A 142 -8.69 -11.74 -9.74
N LEU A 143 -8.60 -13.00 -9.31
CA LEU A 143 -8.11 -13.35 -7.98
C LEU A 143 -6.63 -13.00 -7.79
N LYS A 144 -5.82 -13.13 -8.85
CA LYS A 144 -4.43 -12.65 -8.84
C LYS A 144 -4.36 -11.13 -8.68
N LEU A 145 -5.17 -10.38 -9.43
CA LEU A 145 -5.27 -8.92 -9.27
C LEU A 145 -5.67 -8.53 -7.84
N LEU A 146 -6.71 -9.17 -7.28
CA LEU A 146 -7.15 -8.92 -5.90
C LEU A 146 -6.08 -9.26 -4.86
N SER A 147 -5.27 -10.27 -5.13
CA SER A 147 -4.15 -10.65 -4.26
C SER A 147 -3.06 -9.58 -4.26
N GLU A 148 -2.72 -9.02 -5.42
CA GLU A 148 -1.77 -7.90 -5.50
C GLU A 148 -2.34 -6.64 -4.84
N MET A 149 -3.62 -6.34 -5.03
CA MET A 149 -4.27 -5.20 -4.36
C MET A 149 -4.23 -5.33 -2.83
N ARG A 150 -4.46 -6.54 -2.30
CA ARG A 150 -4.35 -6.84 -0.85
C ARG A 150 -2.93 -6.67 -0.34
N ARG A 151 -1.93 -7.06 -1.14
CA ARG A 151 -0.51 -6.89 -0.83
C ARG A 151 -0.10 -5.42 -0.83
N ASP A 152 -0.52 -4.65 -1.83
CA ASP A 152 -0.15 -3.24 -1.96
C ASP A 152 -0.73 -2.36 -0.83
N ILE A 153 -1.93 -2.67 -0.34
CA ILE A 153 -2.52 -2.02 0.84
C ILE A 153 -1.93 -2.57 2.16
N GLY A 154 -1.29 -3.73 2.12
CA GLY A 154 -0.68 -4.37 3.28
C GLY A 154 -1.69 -5.06 4.22
N PHE A 155 -2.89 -5.41 3.73
CA PHE A 155 -3.85 -6.19 4.51
C PHE A 155 -3.41 -7.65 4.66
N HIS A 156 -2.91 -8.24 3.57
CA HIS A 156 -2.66 -9.67 3.49
C HIS A 156 -1.53 -9.96 2.50
N LYS A 157 -0.73 -10.98 2.80
CA LYS A 157 0.38 -11.44 1.95
C LYS A 157 0.06 -12.73 1.19
N ASP A 158 -0.96 -13.45 1.66
CA ASP A 158 -1.47 -14.66 1.03
C ASP A 158 -2.12 -14.36 -0.32
N GLU A 159 -2.01 -15.33 -1.22
CA GLU A 159 -2.75 -15.34 -2.48
C GLU A 159 -4.17 -15.88 -2.26
N ILE A 160 -5.16 -15.23 -2.88
CA ILE A 160 -6.52 -15.76 -2.94
C ILE A 160 -6.57 -16.79 -4.07
N THR A 161 -6.94 -18.01 -3.73
CA THR A 161 -7.20 -19.08 -4.71
C THR A 161 -8.62 -19.58 -4.57
N TYR A 162 -9.28 -19.84 -5.69
CA TYR A 162 -10.57 -20.53 -5.69
C TYR A 162 -10.36 -22.03 -5.49
N LYS A 163 -11.07 -22.63 -4.53
CA LYS A 163 -10.99 -24.07 -4.20
C LYS A 163 -12.22 -24.87 -4.67
N GLY A 164 -13.13 -24.24 -5.40
CA GLY A 164 -14.34 -24.88 -5.90
C GLY A 164 -14.20 -25.34 -7.35
N TYR A 165 -15.33 -25.78 -7.93
CA TYR A 165 -15.38 -26.43 -9.24
C TYR A 165 -16.05 -25.61 -10.35
N ARG A 166 -16.71 -24.50 -10.02
CA ARG A 166 -17.36 -23.62 -10.99
C ARG A 166 -16.55 -22.38 -11.13
#